data_AF-A0AA43EYJ9-F1
#
_entry.id   AF-A0AA43EYJ9-F1
#
_cell.length_a   1.000
_cell.length_b   1.000
_cell.length_c   1.000
_cell.angle_alpha   90.00
_cell.angle_beta   90.00
_cell.angle_gamma   90.00
#
_symmetry.space_group_name_H-M   'P 1'
#
loop_
_entity.id
_entity.type
_entity.pdbx_description
1 polymer ?
#
loop_
_entity_poly.entity_id
_entity_poly.type
_entity_poly.pdbx_seq_one_letter_code
_entity_poly.pdbx_strand_id
1 'polypeptide(L)'
;MRTSVPEKLLKIIDEIDEHGQAGLTRLTVLKKWFECPNRLSAFVVWVAARAVSRKGKKSGTAATLFLEARTLLAGLDEITPKLNRQAAQRLHDRLRDFQNEYKSQQWGPVRIVHNWNLLLVEEALSAYLWHDQSPSHGYKLAADYCRHYDPRYGESLNGPSRTKIGEIVRFMFTVEALEDDRTSI
;
A
#
# COMPACT_ATOMS: atom_id res chain seq x y z
N MET A 1 11.30 17.60 4.85
CA MET A 1 12.59 17.05 5.39
C MET A 1 13.01 15.83 4.59
N ARG A 2 13.91 16.00 3.63
CA ARG A 2 14.40 14.89 2.80
C ARG A 2 15.07 13.77 3.60
N THR A 3 14.82 12.52 3.21
CA THR A 3 15.48 11.33 3.78
C THR A 3 16.30 10.60 2.71
N SER A 4 17.19 9.68 3.11
CA SER A 4 17.91 8.81 2.17
C SER A 4 17.12 7.53 1.79
N VAL A 5 15.85 7.42 2.19
CA VAL A 5 15.07 6.19 2.02
C VAL A 5 14.68 5.95 0.56
N PRO A 6 14.25 6.97 -0.23
CA PRO A 6 14.00 6.79 -1.67
C PRO A 6 15.21 6.23 -2.42
N GLU A 7 16.41 6.72 -2.14
CA GLU A 7 17.65 6.25 -2.76
C GLU A 7 17.99 4.81 -2.37
N LYS A 8 17.66 4.39 -1.14
CA LYS A 8 17.81 2.98 -0.73
C LYS A 8 16.84 2.06 -1.48
N LEU A 9 15.63 2.52 -1.81
CA LEU A 9 14.69 1.76 -2.62
C LEU A 9 15.13 1.67 -4.09
N LEU A 10 15.76 2.71 -4.65
CA LEU A 10 16.36 2.64 -5.98
C LEU A 10 17.43 1.54 -6.06
N LYS A 11 18.25 1.37 -5.03
CA LYS A 11 19.22 0.25 -4.97
C LYS A 11 18.56 -1.14 -4.97
N ILE A 12 17.32 -1.26 -4.51
CA ILE A 12 16.56 -2.52 -4.60
C ILE A 12 16.12 -2.76 -6.05
N ILE A 13 15.74 -1.70 -6.77
CA ILE A 13 15.42 -1.79 -8.20
C ILE A 13 16.65 -2.24 -8.99
N ASP A 14 17.82 -1.66 -8.72
CA ASP A 14 19.08 -2.04 -9.38
C ASP A 14 19.41 -3.52 -9.13
N GLU A 15 19.25 -4.00 -7.89
CA GLU A 15 19.46 -5.42 -7.54
C GLU A 15 18.50 -6.35 -8.29
N ILE A 16 17.23 -5.96 -8.44
CA ILE A 16 16.25 -6.74 -9.22
C ILE A 16 16.65 -6.77 -10.70
N ASP A 17 17.16 -5.67 -11.24
CA ASP A 17 17.60 -5.59 -12.64
C ASP A 17 18.86 -6.45 -12.89
N GLU A 18 19.78 -6.50 -11.94
CA GLU A 18 21.02 -7.26 -12.03
C GLU A 18 20.86 -8.76 -11.74
N HIS A 19 20.04 -9.12 -10.75
CA HIS A 19 19.95 -10.49 -10.21
C HIS A 19 18.59 -11.14 -10.42
N GLY A 20 17.62 -10.42 -10.98
CA GLY A 20 16.24 -10.87 -11.20
C GLY A 20 15.37 -10.85 -9.93
N GLN A 21 15.96 -10.71 -8.74
CA GLN A 21 15.25 -10.67 -7.48
C GLN A 21 15.97 -9.89 -6.37
N ALA A 22 15.20 -9.48 -5.36
CA ALA A 22 15.68 -8.90 -4.11
C ALA A 22 14.89 -9.41 -2.90
N GLY A 23 15.51 -9.41 -1.72
CA GLY A 23 14.85 -9.84 -0.48
C GLY A 23 13.73 -8.89 -0.05
N LEU A 24 12.54 -9.43 0.29
CA LEU A 24 11.41 -8.62 0.77
C LEU A 24 11.74 -7.77 2.01
N THR A 25 12.63 -8.28 2.87
CA THR A 25 13.13 -7.59 4.07
C THR A 25 13.85 -6.28 3.75
N ARG A 26 14.33 -6.07 2.52
CA ARG A 26 14.97 -4.83 2.08
C ARG A 26 14.00 -3.64 2.15
N LEU A 27 12.68 -3.87 2.05
CA LEU A 27 11.66 -2.83 2.21
C LEU A 27 11.53 -2.31 3.64
N THR A 28 12.15 -2.95 4.64
CA THR A 28 12.11 -2.49 6.05
C THR A 28 12.67 -1.08 6.24
N VAL A 29 13.50 -0.60 5.31
CA VAL A 29 13.99 0.79 5.28
C VAL A 29 12.86 1.82 5.25
N LEU A 30 11.67 1.46 4.73
CA LEU A 30 10.48 2.32 4.72
C LEU A 30 10.01 2.71 6.12
N LYS A 31 10.27 1.87 7.13
CA LYS A 31 9.89 2.19 8.52
C LYS A 31 10.47 3.54 8.95
N LYS A 32 11.70 3.83 8.55
CA LYS A 32 12.37 5.09 8.87
C LYS A 32 11.69 6.29 8.21
N TRP A 33 11.15 6.11 7.00
CA TRP A 33 10.43 7.16 6.29
C TRP A 33 9.08 7.47 6.94
N PHE A 34 8.39 6.44 7.47
CA PHE A 34 7.13 6.58 8.19
C PHE A 34 7.24 7.19 9.59
N GLU A 35 8.45 7.37 10.13
CA GLU A 35 8.66 8.10 11.38
C GLU A 35 8.37 9.60 11.24
N CYS A 36 8.42 10.14 10.02
CA CYS A 36 8.03 11.53 9.78
C CYS A 36 6.50 11.67 9.85
N PRO A 37 5.98 12.70 10.57
CA PRO A 37 4.54 12.91 10.73
C PRO A 37 3.79 12.94 9.39
N ASN A 38 2.57 12.42 9.37
CA ASN A 38 1.65 12.37 8.23
C ASN A 38 2.07 11.51 7.03
N ARG A 39 3.36 11.14 6.89
CA ARG A 39 3.83 10.32 5.76
C ARG A 39 3.21 8.94 5.70
N LEU A 40 2.99 8.31 6.86
CA LEU A 40 2.28 7.03 6.93
C LEU A 40 0.84 7.17 6.43
N SER A 41 0.10 8.18 6.92
CA SER A 41 -1.27 8.46 6.48
C SER A 41 -1.35 8.77 4.98
N ALA A 42 -0.42 9.58 4.46
CA ALA A 42 -0.28 9.86 3.03
C ALA A 42 -0.05 8.57 2.23
N PHE A 43 0.88 7.73 2.68
CA PHE A 43 1.24 6.50 2.00
C PHE A 43 0.11 5.49 1.94
N VAL A 44 -0.58 5.24 3.06
CA VAL A 44 -1.67 4.23 3.08
C VAL A 44 -2.82 4.67 2.18
N VAL A 45 -3.16 5.96 2.17
CA VAL A 45 -4.19 6.52 1.28
C VAL A 45 -3.75 6.44 -0.18
N TRP A 46 -2.48 6.74 -0.47
CA TRP A 46 -1.92 6.60 -1.82
C TRP A 46 -1.96 5.14 -2.32
N VAL A 47 -1.59 4.16 -1.48
CA VAL A 47 -1.68 2.73 -1.84
C VAL A 47 -3.13 2.35 -2.15
N ALA A 48 -4.09 2.79 -1.32
CA ALA A 48 -5.51 2.54 -1.56
C ALA A 48 -5.97 3.14 -2.90
N ALA A 49 -5.61 4.40 -3.17
CA ALA A 49 -5.93 5.09 -4.42
C ALA A 49 -5.35 4.34 -5.64
N ARG A 50 -4.11 3.86 -5.53
CA ARG A 50 -3.44 3.10 -6.58
C ARG A 50 -4.06 1.73 -6.80
N ALA A 51 -4.49 1.06 -5.74
CA ALA A 51 -5.18 -0.22 -5.83
C ALA A 51 -6.54 -0.09 -6.55
N VAL A 52 -7.31 0.98 -6.29
CA VAL A 52 -8.61 1.18 -6.95
C VAL A 52 -8.51 1.72 -8.37
N SER A 53 -7.40 2.37 -8.73
CA SER A 53 -7.16 2.91 -10.08
C SER A 53 -6.79 1.83 -11.10
N ARG A 54 -6.27 0.68 -10.66
CA ARG A 54 -5.87 -0.41 -11.55
C ARG A 54 -7.08 -0.95 -12.33
N LYS A 55 -6.89 -1.08 -13.65
CA LYS A 55 -7.90 -1.60 -14.59
C LYS A 55 -7.99 -3.12 -14.45
N GLY A 56 -9.22 -3.63 -14.50
CA GLY A 56 -9.55 -5.06 -14.46
C GLY A 56 -11.05 -5.23 -14.61
N LYS A 57 -11.51 -6.40 -15.09
CA LYS A 57 -12.95 -6.70 -15.10
C LYS A 57 -13.46 -6.72 -13.67
N LYS A 58 -14.38 -5.81 -13.36
CA LYS A 58 -15.04 -5.68 -12.06
C LYS A 58 -16.52 -5.90 -12.31
N SER A 59 -17.09 -6.96 -11.75
CA SER A 59 -18.52 -7.25 -11.84
C SER A 59 -19.09 -7.48 -10.44
N GLY A 60 -20.41 -7.29 -10.30
CA GLY A 60 -21.13 -7.51 -9.05
C GLY A 60 -20.61 -6.66 -7.88
N THR A 61 -20.64 -7.25 -6.69
CA THR A 61 -20.28 -6.59 -5.41
C THR A 61 -18.90 -5.93 -5.43
N ALA A 62 -17.92 -6.53 -6.11
CA ALA A 62 -16.59 -5.96 -6.22
C ALA A 62 -16.59 -4.59 -6.93
N ALA A 63 -17.41 -4.41 -7.98
CA ALA A 63 -17.51 -3.14 -8.69
C ALA A 63 -18.06 -2.02 -7.80
N THR A 64 -19.06 -2.34 -6.98
CA THR A 64 -19.64 -1.41 -5.98
C THR A 64 -18.60 -1.00 -4.95
N LEU A 65 -17.85 -1.95 -4.39
CA LEU A 65 -16.79 -1.65 -3.41
C LEU A 65 -15.67 -0.79 -4.01
N PHE A 66 -15.29 -1.01 -5.27
CA PHE A 66 -14.34 -0.15 -5.96
C PHE A 66 -14.88 1.28 -6.16
N LEU A 67 -16.16 1.43 -6.47
CA LEU A 67 -16.77 2.75 -6.63
C LEU A 67 -16.81 3.52 -5.30
N GLU A 68 -17.20 2.85 -4.22
CA GLU A 68 -17.22 3.44 -2.88
C GLU A 68 -15.82 3.86 -2.42
N ALA A 69 -14.83 2.99 -2.63
CA ALA A 69 -13.45 3.31 -2.31
C ALA A 69 -12.94 4.51 -3.12
N ARG A 70 -13.23 4.59 -4.42
CA ARG A 70 -12.87 5.76 -5.24
C ARG A 70 -13.56 7.03 -4.76
N THR A 71 -14.82 6.93 -4.36
CA THR A 71 -15.60 8.07 -3.86
C THR A 71 -15.01 8.58 -2.54
N LEU A 72 -14.65 7.67 -1.63
CA LEU A 72 -14.02 8.01 -0.35
C LEU A 72 -12.64 8.68 -0.55
N LEU A 73 -11.89 8.25 -1.56
CA LEU A 73 -10.52 8.69 -1.82
C LEU A 73 -10.43 9.92 -2.74
N ALA A 74 -11.56 10.41 -3.27
CA ALA A 74 -11.56 11.51 -4.23
C ALA A 74 -11.25 12.86 -3.56
N GLY A 75 -10.39 13.66 -4.20
CA GLY A 75 -10.12 15.05 -3.81
C GLY A 75 -9.36 15.25 -2.50
N LEU A 76 -8.64 14.22 -2.02
CA LEU A 76 -7.83 14.31 -0.81
C LEU A 76 -6.50 15.04 -1.06
N ASP A 77 -6.03 15.78 -0.06
CA ASP A 77 -4.67 16.37 -0.05
C ASP A 77 -3.60 15.26 -0.09
N GLU A 78 -2.54 15.49 -0.87
CA GLU A 78 -1.51 14.47 -1.12
C GLU A 78 -0.61 14.21 0.09
N ILE A 79 -0.42 15.17 0.98
CA ILE A 79 0.50 15.07 2.14
C ILE A 79 -0.26 14.78 3.43
N THR A 80 -1.44 15.37 3.58
CA THR A 80 -2.24 15.34 4.80
C THR A 80 -3.67 14.89 4.50
N PRO A 81 -3.86 13.69 3.93
CA PRO A 81 -5.20 13.22 3.56
C PRO A 81 -6.08 13.05 4.80
N LYS A 82 -7.27 13.65 4.74
CA LYS A 82 -8.29 13.56 5.80
C LYS A 82 -9.47 12.74 5.33
N LEU A 83 -9.51 11.47 5.72
CA LEU A 83 -10.66 10.63 5.46
C LEU A 83 -11.77 10.92 6.47
N ASN A 84 -13.01 10.89 5.98
CA ASN A 84 -14.15 10.78 6.88
C ASN A 84 -14.06 9.42 7.60
N ARG A 85 -13.73 9.43 8.90
CA ARG A 85 -13.48 8.22 9.69
C ARG A 85 -14.68 7.25 9.70
N GLN A 86 -15.90 7.76 9.76
CA GLN A 86 -17.11 6.91 9.76
C GLN A 86 -17.34 6.25 8.39
N ALA A 87 -17.08 6.98 7.30
CA ALA A 87 -17.16 6.41 5.95
C ALA A 87 -16.03 5.39 5.70
N ALA A 88 -14.82 5.69 6.16
CA ALA A 88 -13.68 4.77 6.08
C ALA A 88 -13.93 3.48 6.87
N GLN A 89 -14.46 3.58 8.10
CA GLN A 89 -14.83 2.40 8.91
C GLN A 89 -15.88 1.54 8.21
N ARG A 90 -16.97 2.15 7.72
CA ARG A 90 -18.03 1.42 7.02
C ARG A 90 -17.51 0.71 5.78
N LEU A 91 -16.65 1.37 5.01
CA LEU A 91 -16.03 0.74 3.84
C LEU A 91 -15.09 -0.39 4.26
N HIS A 92 -14.27 -0.20 5.29
CA HIS A 92 -13.41 -1.24 5.83
C HIS A 92 -14.21 -2.49 6.21
N ASP A 93 -15.29 -2.35 6.98
CA ASP A 93 -16.10 -3.48 7.42
C ASP A 93 -16.72 -4.23 6.24
N ARG A 94 -17.21 -3.50 5.22
CA ARG A 94 -17.75 -4.11 4.00
C ARG A 94 -16.69 -4.82 3.15
N LEU A 95 -15.48 -4.28 3.07
CA LEU A 95 -14.35 -4.95 2.42
C LEU A 95 -14.00 -6.22 3.18
N ARG A 96 -13.98 -6.16 4.51
CA ARG A 96 -13.72 -7.31 5.36
C ARG A 96 -14.73 -8.42 5.11
N ASP A 97 -16.02 -8.07 5.10
CA ASP A 97 -17.14 -8.99 4.88
C ASP A 97 -17.09 -9.60 3.47
N PHE A 98 -16.73 -8.81 2.45
CA PHE A 98 -16.56 -9.30 1.07
C PHE A 98 -15.45 -10.36 0.95
N GLN A 99 -14.47 -10.32 1.83
CA GLN A 99 -13.32 -11.25 1.88
C GLN A 99 -13.43 -12.23 3.05
N ASN A 100 -14.61 -12.40 3.66
CA ASN A 100 -14.80 -13.14 4.92
C ASN A 100 -14.94 -14.67 4.72
N GLU A 101 -14.57 -15.19 3.55
CA GLU A 101 -14.52 -16.63 3.31
C GLU A 101 -13.22 -17.19 3.90
N TYR A 102 -13.33 -18.29 4.65
CA TYR A 102 -12.19 -19.01 5.21
C TYR A 102 -12.20 -20.45 4.74
N LYS A 103 -11.03 -20.95 4.36
CA LYS A 103 -10.80 -22.37 4.08
C LYS A 103 -10.04 -22.99 5.23
N SER A 104 -10.59 -24.05 5.81
CA SER A 104 -9.88 -24.87 6.78
C SER A 104 -8.73 -25.62 6.09
N GLN A 105 -7.51 -25.40 6.57
CA GLN A 105 -6.32 -26.16 6.20
C GLN A 105 -5.83 -26.98 7.39
N GLN A 106 -4.94 -27.95 7.17
CA GLN A 106 -4.37 -28.79 8.23
C GLN A 106 -3.73 -27.99 9.38
N TRP A 107 -3.32 -26.75 9.12
CA TRP A 107 -2.62 -25.87 10.06
C TRP A 107 -3.46 -24.67 10.54
N GLY A 108 -4.77 -24.68 10.28
CA GLY A 108 -5.71 -23.64 10.72
C GLY A 108 -6.55 -23.03 9.58
N PRO A 109 -7.50 -22.14 9.91
CA PRO A 109 -8.31 -21.44 8.91
C PRO A 109 -7.46 -20.39 8.16
N VAL A 110 -7.55 -20.39 6.83
CA VAL A 110 -6.90 -19.40 5.96
C VAL A 110 -7.97 -18.57 5.25
N ARG A 111 -7.86 -17.25 5.33
CA ARG A 111 -8.76 -16.32 4.64
C ARG A 111 -8.56 -16.40 3.13
N ILE A 112 -9.65 -16.54 2.38
CA ILE A 112 -9.63 -16.51 0.92
C ILE A 112 -9.69 -15.06 0.45
N VAL A 113 -8.69 -14.65 -0.34
CA VAL A 113 -8.65 -13.32 -0.95
C VAL A 113 -9.28 -13.37 -2.32
N HIS A 114 -10.53 -12.92 -2.45
CA HIS A 114 -11.25 -12.84 -3.72
C HIS A 114 -10.70 -11.73 -4.63
N ASN A 115 -10.19 -10.64 -4.05
CA ASN A 115 -9.61 -9.54 -4.82
C ASN A 115 -8.44 -8.87 -4.08
N TRP A 116 -7.23 -9.00 -4.63
CA TRP A 116 -6.03 -8.43 -4.02
C TRP A 116 -6.07 -6.91 -3.88
N ASN A 117 -6.60 -6.20 -4.89
CA ASN A 117 -6.67 -4.74 -4.82
C ASN A 117 -7.66 -4.26 -3.74
N LEU A 118 -8.78 -4.98 -3.53
CA LEU A 118 -9.71 -4.66 -2.44
C LEU A 118 -9.12 -5.02 -1.06
N LEU A 119 -8.29 -6.06 -0.98
CA LEU A 119 -7.54 -6.36 0.24
C LEU A 119 -6.54 -5.23 0.56
N LEU A 120 -5.82 -4.71 -0.43
CA LEU A 120 -4.91 -3.57 -0.22
C LEU A 120 -5.66 -2.32 0.28
N VAL A 121 -6.89 -2.09 -0.19
CA VAL A 121 -7.74 -1.01 0.33
C VAL A 121 -8.16 -1.30 1.77
N GLU A 122 -8.57 -2.53 2.09
CA GLU A 122 -8.92 -2.93 3.46
C GLU A 122 -7.75 -2.69 4.43
N GLU A 123 -6.55 -3.16 4.10
CA GLU A 123 -5.36 -3.00 4.93
C GLU A 123 -4.93 -1.53 5.05
N ALA A 124 -5.04 -0.76 3.97
CA ALA A 124 -4.77 0.68 4.00
C ALA A 124 -5.73 1.45 4.91
N LEU A 125 -7.04 1.15 4.85
CA LEU A 125 -8.03 1.77 5.74
C LEU A 125 -7.81 1.34 7.19
N SER A 126 -7.45 0.08 7.42
CA SER A 126 -7.10 -0.41 8.74
C SER A 126 -5.90 0.34 9.33
N ALA A 127 -4.84 0.50 8.53
CA ALA A 127 -3.66 1.27 8.91
C ALA A 127 -4.00 2.73 9.21
N TYR A 128 -4.85 3.37 8.40
CA TYR A 128 -5.28 4.76 8.62
C TYR A 128 -6.14 4.93 9.88
N LEU A 129 -7.05 3.98 10.15
CA LEU A 129 -8.02 4.10 11.24
C LEU A 129 -7.42 3.77 12.61
N TRP A 130 -6.58 2.74 12.69
CA TRP A 130 -6.16 2.17 13.97
C TRP A 130 -4.65 2.09 14.16
N HIS A 131 -3.84 2.31 13.12
CA HIS A 131 -2.39 2.12 13.16
C HIS A 131 -1.62 3.29 12.52
N ASP A 132 -2.16 4.50 12.65
CA ASP A 132 -1.64 5.73 12.05
C ASP A 132 -0.26 6.16 12.56
N GLN A 133 0.21 5.57 13.66
CA GLN A 133 1.56 5.73 14.22
C GLN A 133 2.40 4.44 14.16
N SER A 134 2.05 3.48 13.30
CA SER A 134 2.76 2.19 13.21
C SER A 134 3.55 2.04 11.91
N PRO A 135 4.85 2.40 11.87
CA PRO A 135 5.72 2.17 10.72
C PRO A 135 5.74 0.71 10.23
N SER A 136 5.56 -0.25 11.15
CA SER A 136 5.48 -1.67 10.81
C SER A 136 4.25 -2.01 9.96
N HIS A 137 3.09 -1.37 10.18
CA HIS A 137 1.91 -1.54 9.34
C HIS A 137 2.10 -0.90 7.96
N GLY A 138 2.75 0.26 7.89
CA GLY A 138 3.13 0.87 6.61
C GLY A 138 4.08 -0.01 5.80
N TYR A 139 5.10 -0.59 6.44
CA TYR A 139 6.02 -1.54 5.82
C TYR A 139 5.27 -2.79 5.31
N LYS A 140 4.39 -3.36 6.13
CA LYS A 140 3.60 -4.54 5.74
C LYS A 140 2.76 -4.23 4.49
N LEU A 141 2.03 -3.10 4.50
CA LEU A 141 1.23 -2.68 3.35
C LEU A 141 2.09 -2.46 2.10
N ALA A 142 3.29 -1.89 2.24
CA ALA A 142 4.22 -1.74 1.12
C ALA A 142 4.70 -3.09 0.57
N ALA A 143 4.99 -4.05 1.46
CA ALA A 143 5.36 -5.41 1.09
C ALA A 143 4.20 -6.10 0.35
N ASP A 144 2.97 -6.00 0.85
CA ASP A 144 1.76 -6.56 0.22
C ASP A 144 1.43 -5.87 -1.11
N TYR A 145 1.67 -4.56 -1.19
CA TYR A 145 1.57 -3.82 -2.43
C TYR A 145 2.56 -4.37 -3.46
N CYS A 146 3.84 -4.50 -3.10
CA CYS A 146 4.93 -4.98 -3.96
C CYS A 146 4.88 -6.47 -4.26
N ARG A 147 4.16 -7.25 -3.44
CA ARG A 147 4.09 -8.71 -3.54
C ARG A 147 3.67 -9.18 -4.93
N HIS A 148 4.37 -10.20 -5.40
CA HIS A 148 4.03 -10.93 -6.61
C HIS A 148 4.62 -12.34 -6.50
N TYR A 149 3.76 -13.34 -6.33
CA TYR A 149 4.18 -14.73 -6.29
C TYR A 149 4.69 -15.18 -7.66
N ASP A 150 5.94 -15.63 -7.70
CA ASP A 150 6.55 -16.29 -8.86
C ASP A 150 7.04 -17.70 -8.43
N PRO A 151 6.63 -18.80 -9.11
CA PRO A 151 7.07 -20.14 -8.75
C PRO A 151 8.59 -20.34 -8.69
N ARG A 152 9.38 -19.55 -9.43
CA ARG A 152 10.85 -19.62 -9.46
C ARG A 152 11.50 -18.87 -8.30
N TYR A 153 10.85 -17.83 -7.78
CA TYR A 153 11.44 -16.89 -6.83
C TYR A 153 10.67 -16.79 -5.50
N GLY A 154 9.54 -17.50 -5.38
CA GLY A 154 8.66 -17.45 -4.22
C GLY A 154 8.03 -16.06 -4.04
N GLU A 155 8.13 -15.53 -2.82
CA GLU A 155 7.60 -14.23 -2.40
C GLU A 155 8.67 -13.12 -2.42
N SER A 156 9.80 -13.34 -3.10
CA SER A 156 10.84 -12.32 -3.24
C SER A 156 10.38 -11.17 -4.15
N LEU A 157 11.06 -10.03 -4.03
CA LEU A 157 10.81 -8.89 -4.91
C LEU A 157 11.40 -9.25 -6.28
N ASN A 158 10.59 -9.24 -7.33
CA ASN A 158 10.97 -9.64 -8.69
C ASN A 158 10.59 -8.55 -9.71
N GLY A 159 10.68 -8.84 -11.01
CA GLY A 159 10.39 -7.88 -12.08
C GLY A 159 9.08 -7.09 -11.90
N PRO A 160 7.93 -7.75 -11.61
CA PRO A 160 6.69 -7.06 -11.24
C PRO A 160 6.78 -6.16 -10.00
N SER A 161 7.57 -6.53 -8.99
CA SER A 161 7.82 -5.70 -7.81
C SER A 161 8.63 -4.45 -8.15
N ARG A 162 9.60 -4.54 -9.08
CA ARG A 162 10.42 -3.41 -9.54
C ARG A 162 9.60 -2.18 -9.90
N THR A 163 8.59 -2.36 -10.76
CA THR A 163 7.70 -1.26 -11.19
C THR A 163 6.96 -0.64 -10.01
N LYS A 164 6.50 -1.46 -9.07
CA LYS A 164 5.77 -1.02 -7.87
C LYS A 164 6.68 -0.27 -6.90
N ILE A 165 7.92 -0.71 -6.71
CA ILE A 165 8.93 0.01 -5.92
C ILE A 165 9.22 1.37 -6.56
N GLY A 166 9.34 1.44 -7.88
CA GLY A 166 9.52 2.71 -8.59
C GLY A 166 8.33 3.67 -8.42
N GLU A 167 7.10 3.15 -8.32
CA GLU A 167 5.93 3.97 -7.98
C GLU A 167 6.00 4.51 -6.55
N ILE A 168 6.42 3.71 -5.57
CA ILE A 168 6.64 4.16 -4.19
C ILE A 168 7.70 5.26 -4.16
N VAL A 169 8.83 5.06 -4.84
CA VAL A 169 9.91 6.06 -4.89
C VAL A 169 9.42 7.39 -5.46
N ARG A 170 8.66 7.37 -6.57
CA ARG A 170 8.08 8.60 -7.14
C ARG A 170 7.15 9.29 -6.17
N PHE A 171 6.27 8.53 -5.50
CA PHE A 171 5.38 9.08 -4.48
C PHE A 171 6.18 9.74 -3.33
N MET A 172 7.22 9.08 -2.83
CA MET A 172 8.05 9.61 -1.76
C MET A 172 8.72 10.92 -2.15
N PHE A 173 9.29 11.01 -3.37
CA PHE A 173 9.87 12.25 -3.86
C PHE A 173 8.85 13.38 -3.98
N THR A 174 7.63 13.09 -4.44
CA THR A 174 6.55 14.09 -4.49
C THR A 174 6.21 14.61 -3.09
N VAL A 175 6.03 13.72 -2.10
CA VAL A 175 5.72 14.13 -0.72
C VAL A 175 6.88 14.95 -0.12
N GLU A 176 8.12 14.49 -0.27
CA GLU A 176 9.28 15.19 0.28
C GLU A 176 9.45 16.59 -0.35
N ALA A 177 9.22 16.73 -1.66
CA ALA A 177 9.27 18.04 -2.32
C ALA A 177 8.17 18.99 -1.83
N LEU A 178 6.93 18.51 -1.73
CA LEU A 178 5.82 19.34 -1.25
C LEU A 178 5.96 19.73 0.23
N GLU A 179 6.59 18.90 1.06
CA GLU A 179 6.93 19.26 2.45
C GLU A 179 7.97 20.39 2.52
N ASP A 180 9.00 20.32 1.68
CA ASP A 180 10.06 21.32 1.64
C ASP A 180 9.52 22.69 1.16
N ASP A 181 8.59 22.69 0.19
CA ASP A 181 7.88 23.90 -0.26
C ASP A 181 7.03 24.53 0.86
N ARG A 182 6.30 23.71 1.64
CA ARG A 182 5.46 24.18 2.76
C ARG A 182 6.27 24.72 3.94
N THR A 183 7.54 24.33 4.07
CA THR A 183 8.43 24.78 5.15
C THR A 183 9.21 26.05 4.76
N SER A 184 9.19 26.43 3.48
CA SER A 184 9.90 27.59 2.93
C SER A 184 9.07 28.88 2.92
N ILE A 185 7.86 28.85 3.49
CA ILE A 185 6.92 29.97 3.66
C ILE A 185 6.85 30.33 5.14
#